data_AF-A0A060YU17-F1
#
_entry.id   AF-A0A060YU17-F1
#
_cell.length_a   1.000
_cell.length_b   1.000
_cell.length_c   1.000
_cell.angle_alpha   90.00
_cell.angle_beta   90.00
_cell.angle_gamma   90.00
#
_symmetry.space_group_name_H-M   'P 1'
#
loop_
_entity.id
_entity.type
_entity.pdbx_description
1 polymer ?
#
loop_
_entity_poly.entity_id
_entity_poly.type
_entity_poly.pdbx_seq_one_letter_code
_entity_poly.pdbx_strand_id
1 'polypeptide(L)' 'MSNIYESAANTLGLFNSPCLAKVELRVTCKGISDRDALSKPDPCVLIKMQSHGQWLEVSGLSLCSDE' A
#
# COMPACT_ATOMS: atom_id res chain seq x y z
N MET A 1 -16.27 -15.13 -25.65
CA MET A 1 -16.01 -15.66 -24.30
C MET A 1 -15.64 -14.47 -23.42
N SER A 2 -16.65 -13.82 -22.84
CA SER A 2 -16.47 -12.53 -22.15
C SER A 2 -16.27 -12.77 -20.65
N ASN A 3 -15.02 -12.60 -20.22
CA ASN A 3 -14.55 -12.05 -18.96
C ASN A 3 -15.35 -12.33 -17.67
N ILE A 4 -15.52 -13.60 -17.34
CA ILE A 4 -16.04 -14.04 -16.03
C ILE A 4 -15.15 -13.54 -14.87
N TYR A 5 -13.84 -13.38 -15.12
CA TYR A 5 -12.89 -12.77 -14.17
C TYR A 5 -13.09 -11.27 -13.97
N GLU A 6 -13.53 -10.54 -15.00
CA GLU A 6 -13.76 -9.09 -14.93
C GLU A 6 -15.08 -8.77 -14.21
N SER A 7 -16.08 -9.64 -14.34
CA SER A 7 -17.33 -9.52 -13.60
C SER A 7 -17.13 -9.73 -12.09
N ALA A 8 -16.26 -10.63 -11.67
CA ALA A 8 -15.97 -10.88 -10.25
C ALA A 8 -15.22 -9.69 -9.60
N ALA A 9 -14.35 -9.02 -10.35
CA ALA A 9 -13.64 -7.82 -9.89
C ALA A 9 -14.58 -6.63 -9.68
N ASN A 10 -15.62 -6.49 -10.51
CA ASN A 10 -16.64 -5.46 -10.37
C ASN A 10 -17.57 -5.69 -9.16
N THR A 11 -17.94 -6.94 -8.86
CA THR A 11 -18.80 -7.26 -7.70
C THR A 11 -18.10 -7.01 -6.35
N LEU A 12 -16.77 -7.09 -6.31
CA LEU A 12 -15.98 -6.82 -5.12
C LEU A 12 -15.65 -5.33 -4.92
N GLY A 13 -16.13 -4.45 -5.81
CA GLY A 13 -15.93 -2.99 -5.71
C GLY A 13 -14.46 -2.57 -5.76
N LEU A 14 -13.56 -3.44 -6.20
CA LEU A 14 -12.13 -3.22 -6.02
C LEU A 14 -11.62 -2.13 -6.97
N PHE A 15 -12.05 -2.08 -8.23
CA PHE A 15 -11.69 -1.02 -9.18
C PHE A 15 -12.72 -0.93 -10.33
N ASN A 16 -13.67 0.02 -10.24
CA ASN A 16 -14.68 0.24 -11.30
C ASN A 16 -14.14 0.95 -12.56
N SER A 17 -12.82 1.12 -12.68
CA SER A 17 -12.18 1.75 -13.83
C SER A 17 -11.18 0.78 -14.46
N PRO A 18 -11.12 0.69 -15.80
CA PRO A 18 -10.12 -0.14 -16.47
C PRO A 18 -8.74 0.29 -15.97
N CYS A 19 -7.94 -0.69 -15.55
CA CYS A 19 -6.59 -0.46 -15.06
C CYS A 19 -5.74 0.16 -16.18
N LEU A 20 -5.63 1.50 -16.17
CA LEU A 20 -4.97 2.24 -17.25
C LEU A 20 -3.46 1.95 -17.30
N ALA A 21 -2.85 1.78 -16.13
CA ALA A 21 -1.46 1.40 -15.96
C ALA A 21 -1.24 0.82 -14.54
N LYS A 22 -0.29 -0.12 -14.42
CA LYS A 22 0.21 -0.62 -13.13
C LYS A 22 1.57 0.00 -12.84
N VAL A 23 1.76 0.49 -11.63
CA VAL A 23 3.03 1.08 -11.17
C VAL A 23 3.58 0.30 -9.98
N GLU A 24 4.89 0.31 -9.84
CA GLU A 24 5.59 -0.21 -8.66
C GLU A 24 6.02 0.98 -7.80
N LEU A 25 5.66 0.96 -6.51
CA LEU A 25 6.11 1.95 -5.55
C LEU A 25 7.20 1.34 -4.67
N ARG A 26 8.37 1.97 -4.64
CA ARG A 26 9.47 1.61 -3.73
C ARG A 26 9.61 2.69 -2.67
N VAL A 27 9.60 2.28 -1.40
CA VAL A 27 9.73 3.19 -0.26
C VAL A 27 10.97 2.79 0.53
N THR A 28 11.80 3.77 0.88
CA THR A 28 12.98 3.60 1.72
C THR A 28 13.00 4.72 2.74
N CYS A 29 13.28 4.40 4.00
CA CYS A 29 13.43 5.38 5.06
C CYS A 29 14.89 5.44 5.51
N LYS A 30 15.42 6.64 5.73
CA LYS A 30 16.78 6.86 6.24
C LYS A 30 16.72 7.79 7.45
N GLY A 31 17.56 7.51 8.45
CA GLY A 31 17.62 8.32 9.66
C GLY A 31 16.33 8.30 10.48
N ILE A 32 15.65 7.16 10.57
CA ILE A 32 14.54 6.97 11.51
C ILE A 32 15.11 7.16 12.93
N SER A 33 14.52 8.05 13.71
CA SER A 33 14.90 8.21 15.11
C SER A 33 14.54 6.96 15.91
N ASP A 34 15.47 6.52 16.74
CA ASP A 34 15.24 5.42 17.67
C ASP A 34 14.14 5.80 18.67
N ARG A 35 13.31 4.82 19.04
CA ARG A 35 12.30 5.02 20.09
C ARG A 35 12.95 5.16 21.46
N ASP A 36 14.05 4.45 21.66
CA ASP A 36 14.89 4.48 22.85
C ASP A 36 16.32 4.09 22.46
N ALA A 37 17.32 4.50 23.25
CA ALA A 37 18.75 4.34 22.92
C ALA A 37 19.24 2.88 22.80
N LEU A 38 18.38 1.90 23.09
CA LEU A 38 18.70 0.47 23.08
C LEU A 38 17.88 -0.31 22.06
N SER A 39 16.91 0.31 21.37
CA SER A 39 16.07 -0.38 20.38
C SER A 39 16.33 0.14 18.97
N LYS A 40 16.62 -0.80 18.06
CA LYS A 40 16.63 -0.50 16.63
C LYS A 40 15.18 -0.16 16.20
N PRO A 41 14.98 0.87 15.37
CA PRO A 41 13.65 1.24 14.91
C PRO A 41 13.06 0.13 14.03
N ASP A 42 11.75 -0.11 14.20
CA ASP A 42 10.92 -1.03 13.40
C ASP A 42 9.93 -0.22 12.54
N PRO A 43 10.40 0.41 11.44
CA PRO A 43 9.56 1.26 10.61
C PRO A 43 8.50 0.48 9.85
N CYS A 44 7.26 0.96 9.88
CA CYS A 44 6.15 0.45 9.09
C CYS A 44 5.62 1.55 8.16
N VAL A 45 5.29 1.19 6.92
CA VAL A 45 4.67 2.09 5.93
C VAL A 45 3.24 1.63 5.65
N LEU A 46 2.31 2.58 5.69
CA LEU A 46 0.91 2.37 5.30
C LEU A 46 0.60 3.23 4.07
N ILE A 47 0.19 2.57 2.98
CA ILE A 47 -0.27 3.23 1.76
C ILE A 47 -1.79 3.31 1.83
N LYS A 48 -2.31 4.55 1.75
CA LYS A 48 -3.75 4.81 1.77
C LYS A 48 -4.19 5.56 0.52
N MET A 49 -5.38 5.23 0.03
CA MET A 49 -6.06 5.96 -1.03
C MET A 49 -7.14 6.85 -0.41
N GLN A 50 -7.13 8.14 -0.78
CA GLN A 50 -8.22 9.04 -0.41
C GLN A 50 -9.31 8.99 -1.48
N SER A 51 -10.55 8.76 -1.05
CA SER A 51 -11.73 8.75 -1.93
C SER A 51 -12.93 9.25 -1.16
N HIS A 52 -13.68 10.21 -1.72
CA HIS A 52 -14.90 10.76 -1.11
C HIS A 52 -14.74 11.21 0.35
N GLY A 53 -13.58 11.78 0.69
CA GLY A 53 -13.28 12.25 2.05
C GLY A 53 -12.90 11.15 3.06
N GLN A 54 -12.83 9.89 2.62
CA GLN A 54 -12.41 8.75 3.43
C GLN A 54 -11.04 8.24 2.99
N TRP A 55 -10.31 7.64 3.93
CA TRP A 55 -9.02 7.00 3.69
C TRP A 55 -9.17 5.49 3.74
N LEU A 56 -8.85 4.80 2.64
CA LEU A 56 -8.84 3.35 2.56
C LEU A 56 -7.39 2.86 2.53
N GLU A 57 -7.07 1.86 3.35
CA GLU A 57 -5.77 1.20 3.28
C GLU A 57 -5.67 0.33 2.03
N VAL A 58 -4.60 0.53 1.27
CA VAL A 58 -4.33 -0.20 0.02
C VAL A 58 -3.21 -1.21 0.21
N SER A 59 -2.24 -0.92 1.09
CA SER A 59 -1.14 -1.83 1.41
C SER A 59 -0.45 -1.42 2.71
N GLY A 60 -0.10 -2.39 3.55
CA GLY A 60 0.82 -2.25 4.67
C GLY A 60 2.10 -3.02 4.42
N LEU A 61 3.26 -2.42 4.71
CA LEU A 61 4.58 -3.02 4.54
C LEU A 61 5.46 -2.70 5.76
N SER A 62 6.09 -3.72 6.34
CA SER A 62 7.22 -3.51 7.26
C SER A 62 8.47 -3.22 6.45
N LEU A 63 9.26 -2.24 6.88
CA LEU A 63 10.53 -1.93 6.25
C LEU A 63 11.66 -2.55 7.07
N CYS A 64 12.51 -3.34 6.42
CA CYS A 64 13.76 -3.76 7.03
C CYS A 64 14.70 -2.55 7.08
N SER A 65 15.19 -2.24 8.27
CA SER A 65 16.21 -1.23 8.46
C SER A 65 17.55 -1.73 7.89
N ASP A 66 17.95 -1.20 6.73
CA ASP A 66 19.33 -1.33 6.19
C ASP A 66 20.31 -0.86 7.28
N GLU A 67 21.26 -1.73 7.61
CA GLU A 67 22.28 -1.54 8.66
C GLU A 67 23.42 -0.61 8.21
#